data_AF-A0A4R0Y9E3-F1
#
_entry.id   AF-A0A4R0Y9E3-F1
#
_cell.length_a   1.000
_cell.length_b   1.000
_cell.length_c   1.000
_cell.angle_alpha   90.00
_cell.angle_beta   90.00
_cell.angle_gamma   90.00
#
_symmetry.space_group_name_H-M   'P 1'
#
loop_
_entity.id
_entity.type
_entity.pdbx_description
1 polymer ?
#
loop_
_entity_poly.entity_id
_entity_poly.type
_entity_poly.pdbx_seq_one_letter_code
_entity_poly.pdbx_strand_id
1 'polypeptide(L)'
;MTSGTDAMHRRSLATGIAAAALLPALAAAQPAPNVTIPGTPSARGAAEPWREALSTGILALVTSQLAATKAQNELLKNFAGFEVAEQRSVIQAMQLAGMAVPPQLRLEGGDARVMQQLEAASGAEFDRLYLRAQIAGHQELLRLHSGMRASGTREQKIISTLAAVTADQHLRILQAMQNRQT
;
A
#
# COMPACT_ATOMS: atom_id res chain seq x y z
N MET A 1 44.35 -23.27 -55.06
CA MET A 1 43.66 -24.42 -55.70
C MET A 1 42.63 -24.93 -54.70
N THR A 2 41.36 -24.55 -54.93
CA THR A 2 40.20 -25.45 -55.16
C THR A 2 39.73 -26.14 -53.88
N SER A 3 38.73 -25.58 -53.19
CA SER A 3 37.28 -25.77 -53.40
C SER A 3 36.72 -26.98 -52.66
N GLY A 4 35.61 -26.78 -51.96
CA GLY A 4 34.81 -27.87 -51.41
C GLY A 4 33.80 -27.43 -50.35
N THR A 5 32.84 -26.58 -50.69
CA THR A 5 31.55 -26.57 -50.00
C THR A 5 30.79 -27.82 -50.44
N ASP A 6 30.31 -28.64 -49.49
CA ASP A 6 29.19 -29.52 -49.79
C ASP A 6 28.22 -29.63 -48.63
N ALA A 7 26.95 -29.68 -49.00
CA ALA A 7 25.79 -29.34 -48.21
C ALA A 7 25.11 -30.58 -47.61
N MET A 8 24.47 -30.33 -46.46
CA MET A 8 23.10 -30.76 -46.14
C MET A 8 22.74 -32.26 -46.27
N HIS A 9 22.85 -33.01 -45.17
CA HIS A 9 22.07 -34.25 -44.89
C HIS A 9 22.21 -34.56 -43.37
N ARG A 10 21.21 -34.86 -42.55
CA ARG A 10 19.83 -35.29 -42.71
C ARG A 10 19.06 -34.93 -41.42
N ARG A 11 17.76 -34.69 -41.60
CA ARG A 11 16.76 -34.51 -40.55
C ARG A 11 16.81 -35.66 -39.55
N SER A 12 16.99 -35.34 -38.27
CA SER A 12 16.66 -36.23 -37.16
C SER A 12 15.63 -35.51 -36.30
N LEU A 13 14.36 -35.76 -36.61
CA LEU A 13 13.25 -35.50 -35.72
C LEU A 13 13.38 -36.46 -34.53
N ALA A 14 13.68 -35.93 -33.36
CA ALA A 14 13.50 -36.63 -32.10
C ALA A 14 12.54 -35.79 -31.25
N THR A 15 11.28 -36.19 -31.33
CA THR A 15 10.19 -35.87 -30.42
C THR A 15 10.59 -36.21 -28.98
N GLY A 16 10.95 -35.19 -28.20
CA GLY A 16 11.06 -35.28 -26.74
C GLY A 16 9.72 -34.90 -26.12
N ILE A 17 9.03 -35.89 -25.54
CA ILE A 17 7.78 -35.70 -24.81
C ILE A 17 8.02 -34.76 -23.63
N ALA A 18 7.19 -33.72 -23.54
CA ALA A 18 7.14 -32.80 -22.42
C ALA A 18 6.76 -33.56 -21.14
N ALA A 19 7.67 -33.58 -20.16
CA ALA A 19 7.32 -33.76 -18.76
C ALA A 19 7.39 -32.40 -18.08
N ALA A 20 6.41 -31.55 -18.37
CA ALA A 20 6.14 -30.39 -17.52
C ALA A 20 5.60 -30.94 -16.19
N ALA A 21 6.48 -31.07 -15.20
CA ALA A 21 6.06 -31.27 -13.83
C ALA A 21 5.27 -30.03 -13.40
N LEU A 22 3.95 -30.12 -13.52
CA LEU A 22 3.01 -29.19 -12.89
C LEU A 22 3.13 -29.40 -11.38
N LEU A 23 4.04 -28.68 -10.75
CA LEU A 23 3.98 -28.46 -9.31
C LEU A 23 2.74 -27.59 -9.07
N PRO A 24 1.75 -28.03 -8.28
CA PRO A 24 0.75 -27.11 -7.77
C PRO A 24 1.50 -26.13 -6.86
N ALA A 25 1.69 -24.89 -7.33
CA ALA A 25 2.04 -23.80 -6.46
C ALA A 25 0.87 -23.63 -5.49
N LEU A 26 0.96 -24.26 -4.31
CA LEU A 26 0.16 -23.83 -3.17
C LEU A 26 0.54 -22.37 -2.95
N ALA A 27 -0.35 -21.47 -3.38
CA ALA A 27 -0.39 -20.11 -2.86
C ALA A 27 -0.68 -20.24 -1.36
N ALA A 28 0.38 -20.42 -0.57
CA ALA A 28 0.31 -20.15 0.85
C ALA A 28 -0.09 -18.69 0.97
N ALA A 29 -1.32 -18.43 1.38
CA ALA A 29 -1.75 -17.11 1.79
C ALA A 29 -0.76 -16.63 2.85
N GLN A 30 0.16 -15.75 2.46
CA GLN A 30 1.07 -15.17 3.42
C GLN A 30 0.19 -14.39 4.40
N PRO A 31 0.33 -14.61 5.72
CA PRO A 31 -0.42 -13.81 6.67
C PRO A 31 -0.09 -12.34 6.40
N ALA A 32 -1.14 -11.53 6.19
CA ALA A 32 -1.00 -10.10 6.00
C ALA A 32 -0.07 -9.53 7.09
N PRO A 33 0.79 -8.54 6.77
CA PRO A 33 1.75 -7.99 7.72
C PRO A 33 1.02 -7.55 8.99
N ASN A 34 1.23 -8.28 10.08
CA ASN A 34 0.48 -8.11 11.31
C ASN A 34 1.31 -7.24 12.26
N VAL A 35 1.01 -5.93 12.32
CA VAL A 35 1.60 -5.04 13.32
C VAL A 35 0.82 -5.24 14.62
N THR A 36 1.46 -5.85 15.61
CA THR A 36 0.88 -6.04 16.95
C THR A 36 1.30 -4.88 17.84
N ILE A 37 0.32 -4.19 18.45
CA ILE A 37 0.59 -3.11 19.42
C ILE A 37 0.09 -3.54 20.81
N PRO A 38 0.98 -3.64 21.83
CA PRO A 38 0.58 -3.96 23.20
C PRO A 38 -0.24 -2.85 23.87
N GLY A 39 -1.28 -3.22 24.62
CA GLY A 39 -1.83 -2.40 25.71
C GLY A 39 -3.03 -1.49 25.42
N THR A 40 -3.74 -1.64 24.29
CA THR A 40 -4.84 -0.72 23.93
C THR A 40 -6.25 -1.29 24.19
N PRO A 41 -7.20 -0.46 24.68
CA PRO A 41 -8.61 -0.83 24.78
C PRO A 41 -9.19 -1.23 23.42
N SER A 42 -10.08 -2.23 23.40
CA SER A 42 -10.74 -2.72 22.19
C SER A 42 -11.53 -1.60 21.50
N ALA A 43 -11.28 -1.36 20.21
CA ALA A 43 -11.96 -0.35 19.38
C ALA A 43 -13.45 -0.64 19.09
N ARG A 44 -14.08 -1.57 19.82
CA ARG A 44 -15.46 -2.05 19.64
C ARG A 44 -16.56 -1.00 19.85
N GLY A 45 -16.19 0.26 20.15
CA GLY A 45 -17.10 1.40 20.31
C GLY A 45 -16.68 2.68 19.59
N ALA A 46 -15.72 2.62 18.66
CA ALA A 46 -15.38 3.81 17.86
C ALA A 46 -16.54 4.16 16.91
N ALA A 47 -16.90 5.44 16.81
CA ALA A 47 -17.87 5.90 15.82
C ALA A 47 -17.38 5.55 14.40
N GLU A 48 -18.30 5.13 13.53
CA GLU A 48 -18.02 4.62 12.17
C GLU A 48 -16.99 5.45 11.36
N PRO A 49 -17.03 6.80 11.34
CA PRO A 49 -16.03 7.59 10.59
C PRO A 49 -14.59 7.42 11.08
N TRP A 50 -14.39 7.18 12.38
CA TRP A 50 -13.06 6.97 12.94
C TRP A 50 -12.50 5.60 12.57
N ARG A 51 -13.37 4.58 12.55
CA ARG A 51 -13.01 3.22 12.11
C ARG A 51 -12.59 3.23 10.64
N GLU A 52 -13.32 3.95 9.80
CA GLU A 52 -13.00 4.14 8.38
C GLU A 52 -11.67 4.87 8.18
N ALA A 53 -11.43 5.95 8.93
CA ALA A 53 -10.16 6.68 8.88
C ALA A 53 -8.98 5.81 9.30
N LEU A 54 -9.16 4.98 10.32
CA LEU A 54 -8.16 4.01 10.75
C LEU A 54 -7.85 2.98 9.66
N SER A 55 -8.87 2.39 9.03
CA SER A 55 -8.66 1.43 7.93
C SER A 55 -7.89 2.08 6.77
N THR A 56 -8.29 3.29 6.39
CA THR A 56 -7.65 4.04 5.30
C THR A 56 -6.20 4.39 5.63
N GLY A 57 -5.92 4.81 6.86
CA GLY A 57 -4.55 5.06 7.33
C GLY A 57 -3.69 3.79 7.38
N ILE A 58 -4.27 2.63 7.72
CA ILE A 58 -3.59 1.33 7.66
C ILE A 58 -3.23 0.98 6.22
N LEU A 59 -4.15 1.14 5.27
CA LEU A 59 -3.87 0.94 3.85
C LEU A 59 -2.74 1.86 3.36
N ALA A 60 -2.78 3.15 3.72
CA ALA A 60 -1.71 4.08 3.39
C ALA A 60 -0.36 3.61 3.94
N LEU A 61 -0.31 3.23 5.23
CA LEU A 61 0.89 2.73 5.89
C LEU A 61 1.47 1.48 5.21
N VAL A 62 0.67 0.43 4.98
CA VAL A 62 1.21 -0.85 4.46
C VAL A 62 1.61 -0.74 3.00
N THR A 63 0.87 0.04 2.19
CA THR A 63 1.25 0.26 0.79
C THR A 63 2.51 1.12 0.69
N SER A 64 2.72 2.07 1.60
CA SER A 64 3.95 2.86 1.68
C SER A 64 5.15 2.04 2.18
N GLN A 65 4.96 1.07 3.08
CA GLN A 65 6.04 0.13 3.43
C GLN A 65 6.51 -0.67 2.21
N LEU A 66 5.57 -1.12 1.37
CA LEU A 66 5.92 -1.79 0.12
C LEU A 66 6.61 -0.82 -0.85
N ALA A 67 6.09 0.40 -1.02
CA ALA A 67 6.66 1.38 -1.95
C ALA A 67 8.05 1.88 -1.56
N ALA A 68 8.37 1.95 -0.26
CA ALA A 68 9.71 2.29 0.22
C ALA A 68 10.80 1.33 -0.30
N THR A 69 10.42 0.09 -0.65
CA THR A 69 11.36 -0.92 -1.18
C THR A 69 11.20 -1.14 -2.68
N LYS A 70 9.99 -0.96 -3.21
CA LYS A 70 9.61 -1.40 -4.56
C LYS A 70 9.45 -0.27 -5.59
N ALA A 71 9.25 0.96 -5.14
CA ALA A 71 9.11 2.10 -6.06
C ALA A 71 10.41 2.36 -6.84
N GLN A 72 10.27 2.66 -8.14
CA GLN A 72 11.42 3.06 -8.98
C GLN A 72 11.64 4.57 -8.96
N ASN A 73 10.56 5.34 -8.88
CA ASN A 73 10.65 6.79 -8.75
C ASN A 73 11.12 7.18 -7.34
N GLU A 74 12.27 7.85 -7.26
CA GLU A 74 12.86 8.28 -5.99
C GLU A 74 11.97 9.25 -5.20
N LEU A 75 11.17 10.09 -5.87
CA LEU A 75 10.21 10.97 -5.18
C LEU A 75 9.08 10.15 -4.52
N LEU A 76 8.59 9.11 -5.18
CA LEU A 76 7.60 8.20 -4.59
C LEU A 76 8.19 7.39 -3.43
N LYS A 77 9.44 6.95 -3.56
CA LYS A 77 10.15 6.24 -2.48
C LYS A 77 10.33 7.12 -1.24
N ASN A 78 10.73 8.38 -1.44
CA ASN A 78 10.85 9.35 -0.35
C ASN A 78 9.50 9.67 0.29
N PHE A 79 8.47 9.91 -0.52
CA PHE A 79 7.10 10.10 -0.02
C PHE A 79 6.64 8.90 0.82
N ALA A 80 6.87 7.67 0.34
CA ALA A 80 6.54 6.46 1.06
C ALA A 80 7.25 6.35 2.42
N GLY A 81 8.53 6.74 2.49
CA GLY A 81 9.27 6.80 3.74
C GLY A 81 8.64 7.77 4.76
N PHE A 82 8.26 8.97 4.31
CA PHE A 82 7.58 9.96 5.16
C PHE A 82 6.20 9.49 5.61
N GLU A 83 5.40 8.92 4.71
CA GLU A 83 4.07 8.39 5.01
C GLU A 83 4.12 7.29 6.08
N VAL A 84 5.10 6.39 6.00
CA VAL A 84 5.32 5.36 7.04
C VAL A 84 5.60 5.99 8.40
N ALA A 85 6.44 7.02 8.46
CA ALA A 85 6.79 7.70 9.70
C ALA A 85 5.58 8.46 10.29
N GLU A 86 4.81 9.13 9.43
CA GLU A 86 3.63 9.87 9.83
C GLU A 86 2.53 8.95 10.38
N GLN A 87 2.14 7.92 9.64
CA GLN A 87 1.04 7.04 10.08
C GLN A 87 1.35 6.37 11.43
N ARG A 88 2.63 6.01 11.67
CA ARG A 88 3.09 5.53 12.99
C ARG A 88 2.95 6.60 14.07
N SER A 89 3.26 7.85 13.76
CA SER A 89 3.13 8.98 14.67
C SER A 89 1.67 9.30 14.99
N VAL A 90 0.75 9.17 14.01
CA VAL A 90 -0.69 9.29 14.23
C VAL A 90 -1.18 8.21 15.21
N ILE A 91 -0.79 6.96 14.99
CA ILE A 91 -1.12 5.84 15.90
C ILE A 91 -0.59 6.11 17.31
N GLN A 92 0.65 6.60 17.44
CA GLN A 92 1.22 6.95 18.73
C GLN A 92 0.45 8.10 19.40
N ALA A 93 0.07 9.14 18.64
CA ALA A 93 -0.72 10.26 19.15
C ALA A 93 -2.09 9.79 19.67
N MET A 94 -2.72 8.82 18.99
CA MET A 94 -3.96 8.19 19.46
C MET A 94 -3.78 7.49 20.80
N GLN A 95 -2.70 6.73 20.96
CA GLN A 95 -2.39 6.04 22.21
C GLN A 95 -2.18 7.04 23.36
N LEU A 96 -1.42 8.10 23.10
CA LEU A 96 -1.18 9.18 24.08
C LEU A 96 -2.47 9.92 24.45
N ALA A 97 -3.40 10.05 23.50
CA ALA A 97 -4.72 10.62 23.73
C ALA A 97 -5.71 9.65 24.40
N GLY A 98 -5.28 8.43 24.77
CA GLY A 98 -6.14 7.42 25.38
C GLY A 98 -7.21 6.86 24.44
N MET A 99 -7.04 7.05 23.12
CA MET A 99 -7.98 6.55 22.13
C MET A 99 -7.76 5.05 21.87
N ALA A 100 -8.86 4.34 21.61
CA ALA A 100 -8.78 2.95 21.23
C ALA A 100 -8.07 2.80 19.87
N VAL A 101 -6.98 2.03 19.88
CA VAL A 101 -6.27 1.59 18.67
C VAL A 101 -6.43 0.07 18.61
N PRO A 102 -6.83 -0.50 17.46
CA PRO A 102 -6.89 -1.95 17.30
C PRO A 102 -5.53 -2.59 17.68
N PRO A 103 -5.54 -3.69 18.46
CA PRO A 103 -4.30 -4.37 18.84
C PRO A 103 -3.58 -4.97 17.64
N GLN A 104 -4.30 -5.17 16.54
CA GLN A 104 -3.79 -5.62 15.25
C GLN A 104 -4.30 -4.67 14.16
N LEU A 105 -3.37 -4.06 13.43
CA LEU A 105 -3.68 -3.28 12.24
C LEU A 105 -3.76 -4.26 11.07
N ARG A 106 -4.96 -4.48 10.53
CA ARG A 106 -5.20 -5.39 9.42
C ARG A 106 -5.98 -4.67 8.33
N LEU A 107 -5.70 -5.03 7.09
CA LEU A 107 -6.50 -4.59 5.95
C LEU A 107 -7.87 -5.28 6.00
N GLU A 108 -8.93 -4.52 5.79
CA GLU A 108 -10.30 -5.03 5.73
C GLU A 108 -10.85 -4.93 4.30
N GLY A 109 -11.63 -5.93 3.88
CA GLY A 109 -12.42 -5.86 2.64
C GLY A 109 -11.63 -5.50 1.37
N GLY A 110 -12.04 -4.41 0.71
CA GLY A 110 -11.49 -3.96 -0.58
C GLY A 110 -10.00 -3.59 -0.54
N ASP A 111 -9.46 -3.27 0.62
CA ASP A 111 -8.07 -2.87 0.83
C ASP A 111 -7.10 -4.02 0.51
N ALA A 112 -7.51 -5.27 0.75
CA ALA A 112 -6.73 -6.45 0.42
C ALA A 112 -6.49 -6.59 -1.10
N ARG A 113 -7.47 -6.19 -1.93
CA ARG A 113 -7.33 -6.25 -3.39
C ARG A 113 -6.34 -5.21 -3.91
N VAL A 114 -6.35 -4.00 -3.34
CA VAL A 114 -5.37 -2.96 -3.68
C VAL A 114 -3.96 -3.44 -3.36
N MET A 115 -3.79 -4.05 -2.17
CA MET A 115 -2.49 -4.60 -1.77
C MET A 115 -2.02 -5.71 -2.72
N GLN A 116 -2.88 -6.66 -3.06
CA GLN A 116 -2.54 -7.74 -4.02
C GLN A 116 -2.10 -7.21 -5.39
N GLN A 117 -2.76 -6.15 -5.90
CA GLN A 117 -2.37 -5.52 -7.17
C GLN A 117 -0.98 -4.89 -7.08
N LEU A 118 -0.68 -4.22 -5.97
CA LEU A 118 0.64 -3.62 -5.73
C LEU A 118 1.74 -4.67 -5.55
N GLU A 119 1.44 -5.78 -4.86
CA GLU A 119 2.37 -6.89 -4.70
C GLU A 119 2.73 -7.54 -6.05
N ALA A 120 1.75 -7.68 -6.94
CA ALA A 120 1.96 -8.27 -8.27
C ALA A 120 2.64 -7.31 -9.28
N ALA A 121 2.40 -6.00 -9.16
CA ALA A 121 2.95 -5.01 -10.09
C ALA A 121 4.46 -4.82 -9.93
N SER A 122 5.14 -4.23 -10.91
CA SER A 122 6.56 -3.84 -10.79
C SER A 122 6.89 -2.62 -11.65
N GLY A 123 8.04 -1.99 -11.38
CA GLY A 123 8.53 -0.84 -12.14
C GLY A 123 7.52 0.31 -12.24
N ALA A 124 7.41 0.90 -13.43
CA ALA A 124 6.49 2.02 -13.69
C ALA A 124 5.00 1.68 -13.49
N GLU A 125 4.61 0.40 -13.55
CA GLU A 125 3.24 0.01 -13.21
C GLU A 125 2.99 0.09 -11.71
N PHE A 126 3.94 -0.40 -10.90
CA PHE A 126 3.89 -0.29 -9.45
C PHE A 126 3.78 1.17 -9.02
N ASP A 127 4.65 2.04 -9.54
CA ASP A 127 4.65 3.47 -9.23
C ASP A 127 3.28 4.12 -9.51
N ARG A 128 2.67 3.80 -10.65
CA ARG A 128 1.35 4.32 -11.04
C ARG A 128 0.21 3.79 -10.16
N LEU A 129 0.27 2.52 -9.76
CA LEU A 129 -0.72 1.94 -8.85
C LEU A 129 -0.59 2.52 -7.45
N TYR A 130 0.64 2.66 -6.94
CA TYR A 130 0.91 3.22 -5.62
C TYR A 130 0.42 4.67 -5.54
N LEU A 131 0.79 5.49 -6.54
CA LEU A 131 0.37 6.88 -6.59
C LEU A 131 -1.17 7.03 -6.62
N ARG A 132 -1.87 6.20 -7.41
CA ARG A 132 -3.34 6.20 -7.43
C ARG A 132 -3.95 5.80 -6.11
N ALA A 133 -3.44 4.74 -5.47
CA ALA A 133 -3.91 4.28 -4.17
C ALA A 133 -3.74 5.37 -3.10
N GLN A 134 -2.58 6.03 -3.08
CA GLN A 134 -2.27 7.08 -2.13
C GLN A 134 -3.13 8.34 -2.35
N ILE A 135 -3.38 8.74 -3.59
CA ILE A 135 -4.30 9.87 -3.87
C ILE A 135 -5.72 9.56 -3.38
N ALA A 136 -6.25 8.39 -3.72
CA ALA A 136 -7.60 8.01 -3.30
C ALA A 136 -7.71 7.92 -1.76
N GLY A 137 -6.73 7.30 -1.10
CA GLY A 137 -6.69 7.21 0.36
C GLY A 137 -6.61 8.58 1.04
N HIS A 138 -5.80 9.50 0.51
CA HIS A 138 -5.67 10.84 1.10
C HIS A 138 -6.88 11.74 0.85
N GLN A 139 -7.61 11.57 -0.27
CA GLN A 139 -8.90 12.23 -0.48
C GLN A 139 -9.91 11.80 0.59
N GLU A 140 -9.93 10.51 0.90
CA GLU A 140 -10.82 9.94 1.89
C GLU A 140 -10.44 10.34 3.32
N LEU A 141 -9.15 10.28 3.67
CA LEU A 141 -8.64 10.77 4.95
C LEU A 141 -8.95 12.26 5.15
N LEU A 142 -8.77 13.09 4.11
CA LEU A 142 -9.11 14.51 4.18
C LEU A 142 -10.60 14.72 4.48
N ARG A 143 -11.49 13.97 3.81
CA ARG A 143 -12.94 14.03 4.02
C ARG A 143 -13.31 13.63 5.44
N LEU A 144 -12.81 12.48 5.91
CA LEU A 144 -13.12 11.92 7.22
C LEU A 144 -12.60 12.81 8.35
N HIS A 145 -11.33 13.21 8.29
CA HIS A 145 -10.74 14.07 9.31
C HIS A 145 -11.34 15.48 9.30
N SER A 146 -11.73 16.03 8.13
CA SER A 146 -12.47 17.30 8.10
C SER A 146 -13.82 17.20 8.82
N GLY A 147 -14.56 16.10 8.64
CA GLY A 147 -15.80 15.83 9.36
C GLY A 147 -15.57 15.70 10.86
N MET A 148 -14.60 14.89 11.28
CA MET A 148 -14.29 14.67 12.70
C MET A 148 -13.72 15.91 13.38
N ARG A 149 -12.98 16.76 12.66
CA ARG A 149 -12.56 18.08 13.16
C ARG A 149 -13.77 18.96 13.50
N ALA A 150 -14.87 18.85 12.75
CA ALA A 150 -16.09 19.61 13.02
C ALA A 150 -16.93 19.01 14.17
N SER A 151 -17.14 17.69 14.18
CA SER A 151 -18.16 17.05 15.02
C SER A 151 -17.67 15.97 15.99
N GLY A 152 -16.38 15.63 15.99
CA GLY A 152 -15.82 14.56 16.82
C GLY A 152 -15.70 14.89 18.30
N THR A 153 -15.28 13.89 19.10
CA THR A 153 -14.85 14.10 20.49
C THR A 153 -13.65 15.04 20.56
N ARG A 154 -13.28 15.48 21.77
CA ARG A 154 -12.12 16.36 21.96
C ARG A 154 -10.84 15.74 21.38
N GLU A 155 -10.60 14.47 21.64
CA GLU A 155 -9.42 13.72 21.20
C GLU A 155 -9.43 13.54 19.68
N GLN A 156 -10.59 13.17 19.10
CA GLN A 156 -10.77 13.06 17.66
C GLN A 156 -10.51 14.41 16.96
N LYS A 157 -10.99 15.51 17.53
CA LYS A 157 -10.78 16.86 16.98
C LYS A 157 -9.31 17.24 16.97
N ILE A 158 -8.57 16.94 18.03
CA ILE A 158 -7.13 17.21 18.13
C ILE A 158 -6.38 16.49 17.02
N ILE A 159 -6.56 15.17 16.90
CA ILE A 159 -5.85 14.38 15.87
C ILE A 159 -6.31 14.76 14.47
N SER A 160 -7.61 14.93 14.26
CA SER A 160 -8.16 15.26 12.94
C SER A 160 -7.81 16.66 12.47
N THR A 161 -7.47 17.59 13.38
CA THR A 161 -6.98 18.91 13.01
C THR A 161 -5.66 18.81 12.26
N LEU A 162 -4.73 18.00 12.77
CA LEU A 162 -3.43 17.78 12.13
C LEU A 162 -3.59 16.89 10.91
N ALA A 163 -4.26 15.74 11.04
CA ALA A 163 -4.39 14.77 9.96
C ALA A 163 -5.09 15.35 8.71
N ALA A 164 -6.09 16.23 8.87
CA ALA A 164 -6.73 16.88 7.72
C ALA A 164 -5.77 17.83 6.98
N VAL A 165 -4.95 18.59 7.70
CA VAL A 165 -3.97 19.50 7.07
C VAL A 165 -2.90 18.70 6.35
N THR A 166 -2.39 17.64 6.97
CA THR A 166 -1.36 16.82 6.33
C THR A 166 -1.91 16.05 5.12
N ALA A 167 -3.14 15.55 5.20
CA ALA A 167 -3.78 14.91 4.05
C ALA A 167 -3.94 15.84 2.85
N ASP A 168 -4.32 17.12 3.07
CA ASP A 168 -4.36 18.12 1.98
C ASP A 168 -2.97 18.38 1.40
N GLN A 169 -1.94 18.47 2.24
CA GLN A 169 -0.56 18.64 1.80
C GLN A 169 -0.09 17.44 0.96
N HIS A 170 -0.37 16.22 1.41
CA HIS A 170 -0.02 15.00 0.68
C HIS A 170 -0.72 14.92 -0.66
N LEU A 171 -2.01 15.30 -0.75
CA LEU A 171 -2.71 15.35 -2.03
C LEU A 171 -2.03 16.27 -3.03
N ARG A 172 -1.61 17.47 -2.60
CA ARG A 172 -0.90 18.41 -3.49
C ARG A 172 0.42 17.82 -3.98
N ILE A 173 1.17 17.18 -3.10
CA ILE A 173 2.45 16.52 -3.44
C ILE A 173 2.21 15.39 -4.43
N LEU A 174 1.26 14.50 -4.15
CA LEU A 174 0.94 13.34 -4.98
C LEU A 174 0.39 13.75 -6.35
N GLN A 175 -0.50 14.73 -6.41
CA GLN A 175 -1.02 15.26 -7.68
C GLN A 175 0.09 15.93 -8.50
N ALA A 176 1.00 16.65 -7.86
CA ALA A 176 2.17 17.21 -8.54
C ALA A 176 3.08 16.11 -9.13
N MET A 177 3.23 14.98 -8.44
CA MET A 177 3.94 13.81 -9.00
C MET A 177 3.17 13.19 -10.16
N GLN A 178 1.84 13.07 -10.06
CA GLN A 178 0.98 12.50 -11.10
C GLN A 178 1.09 13.30 -12.41
N ASN A 179 1.03 14.62 -12.31
CA ASN A 179 1.13 15.52 -13.47
C ASN A 179 2.53 15.53 -14.11
N ARG A 180 3.56 15.03 -13.43
CA ARG A 180 4.92 14.89 -13.98
C ARG A 180 5.15 13.53 -14.65
N GLN A 181 4.24 12.57 -14.46
CA GLN A 181 4.30 11.24 -15.09
C GLN A 181 3.50 11.14 -16.39
N THR A 182 2.70 12.15 -16.71
CA THR A 182 2.01 12.33 -18.01
C THR A 182 2.91 13.01 -19.02
#